data_AF-A0A1F9V9J8-F1
#
_entry.id   AF-A0A1F9V9J8-F1
#
_cell.length_a   1.000
_cell.length_b   1.000
_cell.length_c   1.000
_cell.angle_alpha   90.00
_cell.angle_beta   90.00
_cell.angle_gamma   90.00
#
_symmetry.space_group_name_H-M   'P 1'
#
loop_
_entity.id
_entity.type
_entity.pdbx_description
1 polymer ?
#
loop_
_entity_poly.entity_id
_entity_poly.type
_entity_poly.pdbx_seq_one_letter_code
_entity_poly.pdbx_strand_id
1 'polypeptide(L)'
;MLKKNKFYWLALIFIFFNVWHSSMRGIWNHSIFDALTIGSYTLELAHKTDPGIKPWKSYDGQFFYALTFDPLLISKSIVQYLDSPLYRYQRMGYPFLAHLAVLGKAAYYPFSLFILNILGWFSIGVALWKIARLEKLNPFWCALAGIFTTGLTYATFRTLSETLMTAFILWGLYFWKKRFKNISILLFSIASLVREVAILVPLSILIHEIYFNKNINQEVAEESSEDGKKSALKKNILHLLFSNQKIKNNIMLSLIPMVLVIIWHTYVSARLSEFTNWDINRITFPFGGIIKEGWIGISQKTSLTEHSRTLSILFLTILLIPFTLYLFFKHPTFWGTLCVIQSLFCTIVKGDVWNYHASSARVIILLTIFSILWFFEIGAKNFNPEFKLTASLNPKHSQPGNVSD
;
A
#
# COMPACT_ATOMS: atom_id res chain seq x y z
N MET A 1 31.94 3.93 6.64
CA MET A 1 30.69 3.36 7.23
C MET A 1 29.45 3.55 6.35
N LEU A 2 29.29 4.69 5.64
CA LEU A 2 28.14 5.01 4.77
C LEU A 2 27.92 4.05 3.57
N LYS A 3 28.98 3.66 2.85
CA LYS A 3 28.90 2.82 1.63
C LYS A 3 28.52 1.34 1.86
N LYS A 4 28.57 0.85 3.12
CA LYS A 4 28.21 -0.55 3.45
C LYS A 4 26.70 -0.76 3.62
N ASN A 5 25.88 0.29 3.64
CA ASN A 5 24.44 0.17 3.85
C ASN A 5 23.70 0.09 2.52
N LYS A 6 22.95 -0.99 2.25
CA LYS A 6 22.22 -1.15 0.99
C LYS A 6 21.13 -0.08 0.77
N PHE A 7 20.54 0.44 1.85
CA PHE A 7 19.56 1.54 1.78
C PHE A 7 20.18 2.88 1.36
N TYR A 8 21.48 3.08 1.57
CA TYR A 8 22.19 4.26 1.06
C TYR A 8 22.14 4.29 -0.47
N TRP A 9 22.52 3.18 -1.11
CA TRP A 9 22.51 3.07 -2.56
C TRP A 9 21.10 3.18 -3.12
N LEU A 10 20.12 2.55 -2.47
CA LEU A 10 18.72 2.66 -2.88
C LEU A 10 18.22 4.11 -2.84
N ALA A 11 18.50 4.82 -1.75
CA ALA A 11 18.11 6.22 -1.60
C ALA A 11 18.79 7.11 -2.66
N LEU A 12 20.07 6.90 -2.95
CA LEU A 12 20.77 7.65 -4.01
C LEU A 12 20.20 7.39 -5.39
N ILE A 13 19.92 6.12 -5.73
CA ILE A 13 19.29 5.75 -7.00
C ILE A 13 17.95 6.46 -7.12
N PHE A 14 17.14 6.44 -6.07
CA PHE A 14 15.85 7.12 -6.03
C PHE A 14 16.00 8.63 -6.18
N ILE A 15 16.87 9.28 -5.40
CA ILE A 15 17.12 10.73 -5.54
C ILE A 15 17.54 11.07 -6.97
N PHE A 16 18.52 10.37 -7.53
CA PHE A 16 19.02 10.62 -8.87
C PHE A 16 17.92 10.44 -9.92
N PHE A 17 17.16 9.34 -9.84
CA PHE A 17 16.06 9.06 -10.74
C PHE A 17 14.97 10.14 -10.67
N ASN A 18 14.72 10.69 -9.47
CA ASN A 18 13.75 11.76 -9.25
C ASN A 18 14.21 13.11 -9.81
N VAL A 19 15.50 13.43 -9.67
CA VAL A 19 16.10 14.61 -10.29
C VAL A 19 16.03 14.49 -11.81
N TRP A 20 16.39 13.33 -12.36
CA TRP A 20 16.29 13.05 -13.80
C TRP A 20 14.85 13.14 -14.34
N HIS A 21 13.88 12.59 -13.60
CA HIS A 21 12.46 12.59 -13.99
C HIS A 21 11.69 13.85 -13.54
N SER A 22 12.36 14.86 -12.98
CA SER A 22 11.73 16.09 -12.51
C SER A 22 10.95 16.80 -13.63
N SER A 23 11.47 16.74 -14.86
CA SER A 23 10.82 17.26 -16.08
C SER A 23 9.50 16.57 -16.43
N MET A 24 9.33 15.30 -16.06
CA MET A 24 8.07 14.54 -16.28
C MET A 24 6.97 14.88 -15.27
N ARG A 25 7.29 15.58 -14.18
CA ARG A 25 6.31 16.03 -13.19
C ARG A 25 5.46 17.20 -13.69
N GLY A 26 5.71 17.68 -14.90
CA GLY A 26 5.10 18.90 -15.45
C GLY A 26 5.70 20.10 -14.74
N ILE A 27 6.13 21.08 -15.52
CA ILE A 27 6.62 22.35 -14.99
C ILE A 27 5.46 22.94 -14.17
N TRP A 28 5.73 23.17 -12.89
CA TRP A 28 4.82 23.84 -11.96
C TRP A 28 4.72 25.29 -12.44
N ASN A 29 3.63 25.68 -13.11
CA ASN A 29 3.45 27.06 -13.60
C ASN A 29 2.92 27.97 -12.49
N HIS A 30 3.41 27.76 -11.26
CA HIS A 30 3.06 28.52 -10.06
C HIS A 30 1.57 28.46 -9.65
N SER A 31 0.78 27.53 -10.21
CA SER A 31 -0.61 27.29 -9.79
C SER A 31 -0.78 25.91 -9.18
N ILE A 32 -1.53 25.85 -8.07
CA ILE A 32 -1.87 24.57 -7.43
C ILE A 32 -2.76 23.69 -8.31
N PHE A 33 -3.48 24.30 -9.25
CA PHE A 33 -4.32 23.60 -10.21
C PHE A 33 -3.53 22.78 -11.24
N ASP A 34 -2.23 23.09 -11.45
CA ASP A 34 -1.35 22.26 -12.27
C ASP A 34 -1.11 20.89 -11.64
N ALA A 35 -1.15 20.82 -10.30
CA ALA A 35 -1.04 19.57 -9.57
C ALA A 35 -2.30 18.71 -9.75
N LEU A 36 -3.47 19.34 -9.90
CA LEU A 36 -4.74 18.67 -10.16
C LEU A 36 -4.86 18.14 -11.59
N THR A 37 -4.07 18.65 -12.55
CA THR A 37 -4.13 18.26 -13.97
C THR A 37 -5.54 18.39 -14.55
N ILE A 38 -6.19 19.54 -14.31
CA ILE A 38 -7.55 19.85 -14.75
C ILE A 38 -7.68 19.60 -16.26
N GLY A 39 -8.58 18.70 -16.64
CA GLY A 39 -8.95 18.40 -18.02
C GLY A 39 -10.37 18.88 -18.34
N SER A 40 -10.86 18.49 -19.52
CA SER A 40 -12.20 18.87 -20.00
C SER A 40 -13.33 18.43 -19.07
N TYR A 41 -13.17 17.29 -18.38
CA TYR A 41 -14.18 16.75 -17.45
C TYR A 41 -14.49 17.68 -16.29
N THR A 42 -13.50 18.41 -15.77
CA THR A 42 -13.62 19.18 -14.52
C THR A 42 -13.38 20.67 -14.73
N LEU A 43 -13.17 21.10 -15.97
CA LEU A 43 -12.88 22.49 -16.31
C LEU A 43 -14.00 23.43 -15.85
N GLU A 44 -15.25 23.09 -16.14
CA GLU A 44 -16.42 23.88 -15.72
C GLU A 44 -16.47 24.04 -14.18
N LEU A 45 -16.16 22.96 -13.45
CA LEU A 45 -16.12 22.97 -11.98
C LEU A 45 -14.96 23.83 -11.46
N ALA A 46 -13.81 23.78 -12.11
CA ALA A 46 -12.64 24.58 -11.77
C ALA A 46 -12.90 26.09 -12.02
N HIS A 47 -13.57 26.43 -13.12
CA HIS A 47 -13.93 27.81 -13.49
C HIS A 47 -14.88 28.49 -12.50
N LYS A 48 -15.65 27.71 -11.72
CA LYS A 48 -16.45 28.27 -10.61
C LYS A 48 -15.59 28.88 -9.51
N THR A 49 -14.34 28.45 -9.39
CA THR A 49 -13.39 28.96 -8.37
C THR A 49 -12.33 29.87 -8.99
N ASP A 50 -11.82 29.50 -10.17
CA ASP A 50 -10.81 30.28 -10.90
C ASP A 50 -11.09 30.19 -12.42
N PRO A 51 -11.71 31.23 -13.00
CA PRO A 51 -12.02 31.30 -14.43
C PRO A 51 -10.78 31.32 -15.34
N GLY A 52 -9.59 31.62 -14.81
CA GLY A 52 -8.35 31.71 -15.59
C GLY A 52 -7.70 30.36 -15.89
N ILE A 53 -8.19 29.27 -15.28
CA ILE A 53 -7.63 27.93 -15.46
C ILE A 53 -7.80 27.47 -16.91
N LYS A 54 -6.69 27.04 -17.51
CA LYS A 54 -6.69 26.40 -18.83
C LYS A 54 -6.67 24.88 -18.67
N PRO A 55 -7.41 24.12 -19.50
CA PRO A 55 -7.32 22.67 -19.48
C PRO A 55 -5.89 22.23 -19.85
N TRP A 56 -5.36 21.29 -19.10
CA TRP A 56 -4.04 20.69 -19.31
C TRP A 56 -4.19 19.23 -19.78
N LYS A 57 -3.08 18.49 -19.93
CA LYS A 57 -3.14 17.04 -20.17
C LYS A 57 -3.85 16.37 -18.98
N SER A 58 -5.14 16.12 -19.17
CA SER A 58 -6.08 15.46 -18.26
C SER A 58 -5.43 14.27 -17.58
N TYR A 59 -5.50 14.22 -16.24
CA TYR A 59 -5.01 13.08 -15.46
C TYR A 59 -5.83 12.92 -14.17
N ASP A 60 -5.52 11.89 -13.38
CA ASP A 60 -6.40 11.37 -12.32
C ASP A 60 -6.66 12.33 -11.15
N GLY A 61 -5.78 13.29 -10.89
CA GLY A 61 -5.91 14.27 -9.80
C GLY A 61 -7.21 15.07 -9.84
N GLN A 62 -7.69 15.38 -11.05
CA GLN A 62 -8.88 16.20 -11.25
C GLN A 62 -10.16 15.50 -10.76
N PHE A 63 -10.20 14.16 -10.81
CA PHE A 63 -11.35 13.41 -10.34
C PHE A 63 -11.39 13.36 -8.82
N PHE A 64 -10.23 13.31 -8.16
CA PHE A 64 -10.18 13.50 -6.70
C PHE A 64 -10.67 14.90 -6.32
N TYR A 65 -10.31 15.94 -7.10
CA TYR A 65 -10.88 17.27 -6.94
C TYR A 65 -12.40 17.28 -7.08
N ALA A 66 -12.96 16.71 -8.15
CA ALA A 66 -14.41 16.62 -8.30
C ALA A 66 -15.07 15.93 -7.08
N LEU A 67 -14.56 14.77 -6.67
CA LEU A 67 -15.11 14.01 -5.54
C LEU A 67 -15.13 14.79 -4.21
N THR A 68 -14.28 15.81 -4.01
CA THR A 68 -14.31 16.61 -2.75
C THR A 68 -15.63 17.38 -2.55
N PHE A 69 -16.40 17.61 -3.60
CA PHE A 69 -17.68 18.31 -3.53
C PHE A 69 -18.81 17.43 -2.98
N ASP A 70 -18.76 16.12 -3.23
CA ASP A 70 -19.75 15.15 -2.74
C ASP A 70 -19.07 13.82 -2.41
N PRO A 71 -18.14 13.77 -1.44
CA PRO A 71 -17.30 12.59 -1.21
C PRO A 71 -18.10 11.38 -0.71
N LEU A 72 -19.29 11.62 -0.14
CA LEU A 72 -20.17 10.59 0.39
C LEU A 72 -21.29 10.18 -0.59
N LEU A 73 -21.30 10.71 -1.82
CA LEU A 73 -22.29 10.37 -2.85
C LEU A 73 -23.75 10.61 -2.40
N ILE A 74 -23.98 11.74 -1.72
CA ILE A 74 -25.30 12.10 -1.19
C ILE A 74 -26.20 12.59 -2.32
N SER A 75 -25.70 13.51 -3.15
CA SER A 75 -26.48 14.26 -4.14
C SER A 75 -26.37 13.74 -5.58
N LYS A 76 -25.27 13.04 -5.90
CA LYS A 76 -24.87 12.65 -7.27
C LYS A 76 -24.57 13.83 -8.22
N SER A 77 -24.64 15.08 -7.74
CA SER A 77 -24.46 16.29 -8.57
C SER A 77 -23.13 16.35 -9.31
N ILE A 78 -22.11 15.69 -8.76
CA ILE A 78 -20.76 15.71 -9.32
C ILE A 78 -20.46 14.57 -10.30
N VAL A 79 -21.38 13.61 -10.45
CA VAL A 79 -21.16 12.39 -11.25
C VAL A 79 -20.85 12.72 -12.72
N GLN A 80 -21.44 13.79 -13.25
CA GLN A 80 -21.20 14.25 -14.63
C GLN A 80 -19.76 14.73 -14.91
N TYR A 81 -18.99 15.07 -13.86
CA TYR A 81 -17.60 15.52 -13.99
C TYR A 81 -16.59 14.37 -13.82
N LEU A 82 -17.07 13.12 -13.79
CA LEU A 82 -16.26 11.92 -13.64
C LEU A 82 -16.27 11.11 -14.95
N ASP A 83 -15.11 10.56 -15.30
CA ASP A 83 -14.94 9.67 -16.46
C ASP A 83 -15.57 8.28 -16.22
N SER A 84 -15.40 7.75 -15.02
CA SER A 84 -15.87 6.43 -14.59
C SER A 84 -16.37 6.57 -13.15
N PRO A 85 -17.60 7.07 -12.94
CA PRO A 85 -18.09 7.44 -11.61
C PRO A 85 -17.96 6.32 -10.59
N LEU A 86 -18.33 5.10 -10.98
CA LEU A 86 -18.36 3.98 -10.07
C LEU A 86 -16.96 3.52 -9.65
N TYR A 87 -15.97 3.61 -10.55
CA TYR A 87 -14.56 3.40 -10.21
C TYR A 87 -14.02 4.51 -9.31
N ARG A 88 -14.28 5.77 -9.64
CA ARG A 88 -13.75 6.94 -8.91
C ARG A 88 -14.26 6.96 -7.47
N TYR A 89 -15.55 6.69 -7.25
CA TYR A 89 -16.16 6.67 -5.92
C TYR A 89 -15.65 5.56 -5.00
N GLN A 90 -14.97 4.51 -5.51
CA GLN A 90 -14.33 3.50 -4.64
C GLN A 90 -13.27 4.12 -3.72
N ARG A 91 -12.68 5.25 -4.14
CA ARG A 91 -11.52 5.88 -3.47
C ARG A 91 -11.91 7.15 -2.72
N MET A 92 -13.01 7.10 -1.98
CA MET A 92 -13.58 8.27 -1.30
C MET A 92 -12.69 8.84 -0.19
N GLY A 93 -11.81 8.04 0.41
CA GLY A 93 -11.14 8.40 1.66
C GLY A 93 -10.27 9.65 1.52
N TYR A 94 -9.62 9.84 0.38
CA TYR A 94 -8.78 11.01 0.15
C TYR A 94 -9.61 12.29 -0.10
N PRO A 95 -10.60 12.30 -1.02
CA PRO A 95 -11.54 13.40 -1.16
C PRO A 95 -12.29 13.75 0.11
N PHE A 96 -12.70 12.75 0.90
CA PHE A 96 -13.40 12.96 2.17
C PHE A 96 -12.53 13.67 3.20
N LEU A 97 -11.27 13.24 3.36
CA LEU A 97 -10.33 13.91 4.26
C LEU A 97 -10.04 15.34 3.82
N ALA A 98 -9.93 15.59 2.51
CA ALA A 98 -9.76 16.93 1.97
C ALA A 98 -10.99 17.81 2.21
N HIS A 99 -12.19 17.27 2.02
CA HIS A 99 -13.43 17.95 2.33
C HIS A 99 -13.50 18.36 3.81
N LEU A 100 -13.17 17.44 4.73
CA LEU A 100 -13.16 17.70 6.16
C LEU A 100 -12.10 18.75 6.55
N ALA A 101 -10.90 18.70 5.97
CA ALA A 101 -9.80 19.60 6.31
C ALA A 101 -10.12 21.08 6.04
N VAL A 102 -11.05 21.38 5.13
CA VAL A 102 -11.52 22.74 4.85
C VAL A 102 -12.99 22.97 5.23
N LEU A 103 -13.58 22.04 6.00
CA LEU A 103 -14.96 22.09 6.47
C LEU A 103 -15.98 22.35 5.33
N GLY A 104 -15.78 21.68 4.19
CA GLY A 104 -16.65 21.78 3.02
C GLY A 104 -16.56 23.09 2.22
N LYS A 105 -15.57 23.95 2.50
CA LYS A 105 -15.37 25.20 1.75
C LYS A 105 -14.73 24.93 0.38
N ALA A 106 -15.57 24.90 -0.65
CA ALA A 106 -15.18 24.48 -2.01
C ALA A 106 -13.97 25.20 -2.61
N ALA A 107 -13.83 26.50 -2.34
CA ALA A 107 -12.71 27.31 -2.83
C ALA A 107 -11.33 26.80 -2.40
N TYR A 108 -11.26 26.01 -1.32
CA TYR A 108 -10.01 25.51 -0.76
C TYR A 108 -9.72 24.03 -1.07
N TYR A 109 -10.60 23.31 -1.79
CA TYR A 109 -10.37 21.91 -2.11
C TYR A 109 -9.06 21.62 -2.86
N PRO A 110 -8.63 22.42 -3.85
CA PRO A 110 -7.34 22.23 -4.51
C PRO A 110 -6.16 22.28 -3.53
N PHE A 111 -6.19 23.26 -2.63
CA PHE A 111 -5.19 23.43 -1.58
C PHE A 111 -5.23 22.28 -0.58
N SER A 112 -6.42 21.87 -0.16
CA SER A 112 -6.57 20.79 0.81
C SER A 112 -6.01 19.47 0.31
N LEU A 113 -6.30 19.09 -0.94
CA LEU A 113 -5.79 17.87 -1.55
C LEU A 113 -4.26 17.90 -1.61
N PHE A 114 -3.71 18.98 -2.17
CA PHE A 114 -2.27 19.13 -2.30
C PHE A 114 -1.55 19.11 -0.94
N ILE A 115 -2.03 19.88 0.04
CA ILE A 115 -1.41 19.95 1.38
C ILE A 115 -1.50 18.60 2.10
N LEU A 116 -2.62 17.89 2.03
CA LEU A 116 -2.73 16.54 2.59
C LEU A 116 -1.70 15.58 1.98
N ASN A 117 -1.45 15.69 0.67
CA ASN A 117 -0.42 14.90 0.00
C ASN A 117 0.99 15.30 0.43
N ILE A 118 1.30 16.59 0.57
CA ILE A 118 2.60 17.05 1.08
C ILE A 118 2.83 16.54 2.51
N LEU A 119 1.83 16.68 3.39
CA LEU A 119 1.88 16.17 4.76
C LEU A 119 2.04 14.65 4.78
N GLY A 120 1.28 13.94 3.95
CA GLY A 120 1.40 12.49 3.77
C GLY A 120 2.80 12.07 3.33
N TRP A 121 3.38 12.80 2.38
CA TRP A 121 4.71 12.54 1.85
C TRP A 121 5.82 12.67 2.91
N PHE A 122 5.80 13.74 3.72
CA PHE A 122 6.70 13.87 4.86
C PHE A 122 6.43 12.80 5.93
N SER A 123 5.16 12.51 6.19
CA SER A 123 4.71 11.51 7.15
C SER A 123 5.23 10.11 6.83
N ILE A 124 5.34 9.75 5.54
CA ILE A 124 5.98 8.50 5.08
C ILE A 124 7.42 8.41 5.57
N GLY A 125 8.22 9.47 5.40
CA GLY A 125 9.60 9.50 5.86
C GLY A 125 9.73 9.33 7.37
N VAL A 126 8.86 10.01 8.14
CA VAL A 126 8.81 9.89 9.60
C VAL A 126 8.41 8.48 10.03
N ALA A 127 7.39 7.89 9.40
CA ALA A 127 6.95 6.53 9.69
C ALA A 127 8.07 5.52 9.42
N LEU A 128 8.75 5.62 8.27
CA LEU A 128 9.88 4.74 7.93
C LEU A 128 11.07 4.92 8.85
N TRP A 129 11.39 6.15 9.25
CA TRP A 129 12.40 6.40 10.28
C TRP A 129 12.08 5.63 11.56
N LYS A 130 10.83 5.73 12.03
CA LYS A 130 10.38 5.07 13.26
C LYS A 130 10.39 3.55 13.13
N ILE A 131 9.90 2.99 12.03
CA ILE A 131 9.92 1.53 11.77
C ILE A 131 11.37 1.04 11.70
N ALA A 132 12.25 1.73 10.98
CA ALA A 132 13.66 1.39 10.87
C ALA A 132 14.36 1.36 12.24
N ARG A 133 14.05 2.31 13.13
CA ARG A 133 14.54 2.28 14.53
C ARG A 133 14.08 1.03 15.28
N LEU A 134 12.82 0.62 15.13
CA LEU A 134 12.30 -0.60 15.76
C LEU A 134 13.01 -1.86 15.25
N GLU A 135 13.43 -1.85 13.99
CA GLU A 135 14.05 -2.99 13.33
C GLU A 135 15.58 -2.92 13.30
N LYS A 136 16.16 -1.98 14.07
CA LYS A 136 17.61 -1.77 14.17
C LYS A 136 18.28 -1.57 12.80
N LEU A 137 17.56 -0.93 11.87
CA LEU A 137 18.06 -0.49 10.56
C LEU A 137 18.55 0.96 10.66
N ASN A 138 19.25 1.45 9.63
CA ASN A 138 19.64 2.85 9.59
C ASN A 138 18.42 3.72 9.19
N PRO A 139 17.89 4.54 10.11
CA PRO A 139 16.61 5.21 9.89
C PRO A 139 16.69 6.33 8.87
N PHE A 140 17.84 6.99 8.73
CA PHE A 140 18.04 8.09 7.79
C PHE A 140 17.90 7.60 6.35
N TRP A 141 18.60 6.52 5.99
CA TRP A 141 18.56 5.98 4.63
C TRP A 141 17.22 5.33 4.29
N CYS A 142 16.54 4.70 5.25
CA CYS A 142 15.19 4.17 5.04
C CYS A 142 14.17 5.29 4.80
N ALA A 143 14.22 6.37 5.58
CA ALA A 143 13.35 7.53 5.40
C ALA A 143 13.58 8.21 4.04
N LEU A 144 14.85 8.39 3.66
CA LEU A 144 15.22 9.01 2.41
C LEU A 144 14.79 8.17 1.20
N ALA A 145 14.98 6.85 1.25
CA ALA A 145 14.49 5.95 0.21
C ALA A 145 12.95 6.02 0.06
N GLY A 146 12.21 6.07 1.17
CA GLY A 146 10.76 6.21 1.13
C GLY A 146 10.29 7.52 0.48
N ILE A 147 10.80 8.65 0.97
CA ILE A 147 10.45 9.99 0.46
C ILE A 147 10.76 10.09 -1.04
N PHE A 148 11.94 9.65 -1.46
CA PHE A 148 12.37 9.80 -2.85
C PHE A 148 11.90 8.66 -3.75
N THR A 149 11.02 7.76 -3.32
CA THR A 149 10.48 6.76 -4.26
C THR A 149 9.73 7.48 -5.39
N THR A 150 10.15 7.29 -6.64
CA THR A 150 9.69 8.10 -7.79
C THR A 150 8.17 8.06 -7.98
N GLY A 151 7.55 6.92 -7.72
CA GLY A 151 6.10 6.79 -7.82
C GLY A 151 5.37 7.66 -6.79
N LEU A 152 5.88 7.74 -5.55
CA LEU A 152 5.27 8.53 -4.49
C LEU A 152 5.46 10.02 -4.71
N THR A 153 6.64 10.45 -5.19
CA THR A 153 6.85 11.86 -5.51
C THR A 153 5.93 12.30 -6.65
N TYR A 154 5.82 11.49 -7.72
CA TYR A 154 4.89 11.77 -8.81
C TYR A 154 3.43 11.83 -8.32
N ALA A 155 2.98 10.83 -7.56
CA ALA A 155 1.63 10.80 -7.00
C ALA A 155 1.31 12.01 -6.11
N THR A 156 2.29 12.43 -5.30
CA THR A 156 2.17 13.60 -4.41
C THR A 156 1.91 14.87 -5.22
N PHE A 157 2.77 15.17 -6.20
CA PHE A 157 2.68 16.38 -7.01
C PHE A 157 1.57 16.34 -8.07
N ARG A 158 0.95 15.18 -8.30
CA ARG A 158 -0.24 15.02 -9.14
C ARG A 158 -1.53 14.86 -8.34
N THR A 159 -1.50 15.14 -7.03
CA THR A 159 -2.67 15.04 -6.14
C THR A 159 -3.39 13.70 -6.24
N LEU A 160 -2.64 12.60 -6.32
CA LEU A 160 -3.20 11.25 -6.34
C LEU A 160 -3.29 10.65 -4.93
N SER A 161 -4.06 9.58 -4.78
CA SER A 161 -4.35 8.97 -3.47
C SER A 161 -3.23 8.09 -2.89
N GLU A 162 -2.26 7.66 -3.70
CA GLU A 162 -1.22 6.70 -3.31
C GLU A 162 -0.37 7.20 -2.15
N THR A 163 -0.07 8.50 -2.11
CA THR A 163 0.77 9.08 -1.07
C THR A 163 0.10 8.95 0.29
N LEU A 164 -1.16 9.36 0.37
CA LEU A 164 -1.91 9.30 1.62
C LEU A 164 -2.20 7.85 2.04
N MET A 165 -2.54 6.97 1.09
CA MET A 165 -2.66 5.53 1.31
C MET A 165 -1.38 4.96 1.96
N THR A 166 -0.23 5.28 1.38
CA THR A 166 1.07 4.77 1.84
C THR A 166 1.43 5.29 3.23
N ALA A 167 1.15 6.57 3.50
CA ALA A 167 1.34 7.14 4.83
C ALA A 167 0.53 6.38 5.89
N PHE A 168 -0.76 6.15 5.64
CA PHE A 168 -1.63 5.42 6.56
C PHE A 168 -1.20 3.96 6.74
N ILE A 169 -0.80 3.27 5.66
CA ILE A 169 -0.25 1.91 5.75
C ILE A 169 0.97 1.87 6.67
N LEU A 170 1.95 2.77 6.47
CA LEU A 170 3.19 2.75 7.23
C LEU A 170 2.96 3.06 8.70
N TRP A 171 2.11 4.05 9.01
CA TRP A 171 1.73 4.29 10.40
C TRP A 171 0.93 3.14 11.00
N GLY A 172 0.04 2.52 10.23
CA GLY A 172 -0.68 1.31 10.62
C GLY A 172 0.28 0.18 11.01
N LEU A 173 1.33 -0.04 10.20
CA LEU A 173 2.38 -1.03 10.49
C LEU A 173 3.22 -0.66 11.72
N TYR A 174 3.57 0.61 11.89
CA TYR A 174 4.29 1.09 13.06
C TYR A 174 3.50 0.80 14.35
N PHE A 175 2.21 1.16 14.39
CA PHE A 175 1.35 0.91 15.55
C PHE A 175 1.04 -0.57 15.76
N TRP A 176 0.92 -1.35 14.67
CA TRP A 176 0.82 -2.81 14.74
C TRP A 176 2.00 -3.41 15.50
N LYS A 177 3.23 -3.02 15.12
CA LYS A 177 4.47 -3.45 15.78
C LYS A 177 4.56 -3.01 17.24
N LYS A 178 4.05 -1.82 17.55
CA LYS A 178 3.95 -1.30 18.92
C LYS A 178 2.79 -1.90 19.74
N ARG A 179 2.05 -2.88 19.20
CA ARG A 179 0.90 -3.54 19.84
C ARG A 179 -0.34 -2.66 20.04
N PHE A 180 -0.38 -1.45 19.47
CA PHE A 180 -1.56 -0.58 19.45
C PHE A 180 -2.49 -0.95 18.28
N LYS A 181 -3.13 -2.12 18.38
CA LYS A 181 -3.86 -2.73 17.26
C LYS A 181 -5.07 -1.90 16.82
N ASN A 182 -5.80 -1.27 17.75
CA ASN A 182 -6.99 -0.47 17.40
C ASN A 182 -6.63 0.70 16.48
N ILE A 183 -5.54 1.42 16.80
CA ILE A 183 -5.03 2.51 15.97
C ILE A 183 -4.55 1.96 14.62
N SER A 184 -3.85 0.83 14.63
CA SER A 184 -3.37 0.17 13.42
C SER A 184 -4.51 -0.18 12.45
N ILE A 185 -5.58 -0.80 12.97
CA ILE A 185 -6.76 -1.13 12.16
C ILE A 185 -7.45 0.11 11.65
N LEU A 186 -7.65 1.14 12.48
CA LEU A 186 -8.23 2.41 12.03
C LEU A 186 -7.45 2.98 10.84
N LEU A 187 -6.12 2.99 10.92
CA LEU A 187 -5.26 3.49 9.84
C LEU A 187 -5.33 2.60 8.59
N PHE A 188 -5.36 1.27 8.73
CA PHE A 188 -5.55 0.38 7.59
C PHE A 188 -6.92 0.55 6.95
N SER A 189 -7.98 0.72 7.72
CA SER A 189 -9.33 1.00 7.24
C SER A 189 -9.39 2.31 6.45
N ILE A 190 -8.80 3.39 6.97
CA ILE A 190 -8.70 4.66 6.26
C ILE A 190 -7.88 4.48 4.98
N ALA A 191 -6.74 3.77 5.03
CA ALA A 191 -5.93 3.50 3.85
C ALA A 191 -6.71 2.75 2.76
N SER A 192 -7.52 1.76 3.15
CA SER A 192 -8.36 0.97 2.24
C SER A 192 -9.48 1.78 1.60
N LEU A 193 -10.01 2.79 2.28
CA LEU A 193 -10.99 3.73 1.72
C LEU A 193 -10.33 4.82 0.85
N VAL A 194 -9.07 5.17 1.12
CA VAL A 194 -8.26 6.04 0.25
C VAL A 194 -7.92 5.33 -1.05
N ARG A 195 -7.61 4.02 -0.96
CA ARG A 195 -7.38 3.16 -2.11
C ARG A 195 -7.49 1.69 -1.71
N GLU A 196 -8.30 0.96 -2.45
CA GLU A 196 -8.67 -0.44 -2.24
C GLU A 196 -7.45 -1.38 -2.13
N VAL A 197 -6.36 -1.07 -2.85
CA VAL A 197 -5.11 -1.86 -2.86
C VAL A 197 -4.46 -1.92 -1.46
N ALA A 198 -4.77 -0.98 -0.56
CA ALA A 198 -4.26 -1.03 0.81
C ALA A 198 -4.72 -2.27 1.59
N ILE A 199 -5.83 -2.92 1.18
CA ILE A 199 -6.32 -4.17 1.79
C ILE A 199 -5.27 -5.29 1.78
N LEU A 200 -4.33 -5.26 0.84
CA LEU A 200 -3.26 -6.26 0.76
C LEU A 200 -2.44 -6.34 2.06
N VAL A 201 -2.32 -5.25 2.81
CA VAL A 201 -1.57 -5.21 4.08
C VAL A 201 -2.30 -5.95 5.21
N PRO A 202 -3.54 -5.61 5.59
CA PRO A 202 -4.29 -6.39 6.58
C PRO A 202 -4.54 -7.83 6.10
N LEU A 203 -4.66 -8.09 4.79
CA LEU A 203 -4.68 -9.45 4.25
C LEU A 203 -3.38 -10.22 4.53
N SER A 204 -2.23 -9.56 4.38
CA SER A 204 -0.92 -10.15 4.73
C SER A 204 -0.83 -10.49 6.22
N ILE A 205 -1.36 -9.62 7.08
CA ILE A 205 -1.43 -9.86 8.53
C ILE A 205 -2.32 -11.07 8.83
N LEU A 206 -3.52 -11.11 8.24
CA LEU A 206 -4.47 -12.20 8.39
C LEU A 206 -3.85 -13.55 8.01
N ILE A 207 -3.26 -13.63 6.82
CA ILE A 207 -2.61 -14.86 6.32
C ILE A 207 -1.43 -15.23 7.22
N HIS A 208 -0.62 -14.27 7.64
CA HIS A 208 0.52 -14.54 8.52
C HIS A 208 0.08 -15.12 9.88
N GLU A 209 -0.98 -14.56 10.49
CA GLU A 209 -1.51 -15.02 11.78
C GLU A 209 -2.18 -16.40 11.67
N ILE A 210 -2.84 -16.72 10.55
CA ILE A 210 -3.45 -18.04 10.31
C ILE A 210 -2.39 -19.13 10.13
N TYR A 211 -1.37 -18.88 9.31
CA TYR A 211 -0.45 -19.93 8.85
C TYR A 211 0.81 -20.10 9.72
N PHE A 212 1.26 -19.07 10.42
CA PHE A 212 2.61 -19.06 11.01
C PHE A 212 2.67 -18.78 12.50
N ASN A 213 1.53 -18.79 13.18
CA ASN A 213 1.54 -18.71 14.63
C ASN A 213 2.03 -20.05 15.21
N LYS A 214 3.24 -20.06 15.76
CA LYS A 214 3.94 -21.26 16.26
C LYS A 214 3.14 -22.06 17.29
N ASN A 215 2.28 -21.41 18.08
CA ASN A 215 1.44 -22.09 19.06
C ASN A 215 0.39 -22.98 18.38
N ILE A 216 -0.15 -22.58 17.23
CA ILE A 216 -1.09 -23.40 16.44
C ILE A 216 -0.38 -24.64 15.90
N ASN A 217 0.84 -24.49 15.39
CA ASN A 217 1.59 -25.61 14.82
C ASN A 217 2.10 -26.61 15.86
N GLN A 218 2.30 -26.19 17.12
CA GLN A 218 2.67 -27.09 18.22
C GLN A 218 1.46 -27.84 18.79
N GLU A 219 0.35 -27.17 19.05
CA GLU A 219 -0.90 -27.81 19.52
C GLU A 219 -1.49 -28.78 18.48
N VAL A 220 -1.43 -28.43 17.19
CA VAL A 220 -1.85 -29.32 16.09
C VAL A 220 -0.93 -30.56 15.97
N ALA A 221 0.36 -30.41 16.27
CA ALA A 221 1.31 -31.53 16.22
C ALA A 221 1.12 -32.50 17.40
N GLU A 222 0.73 -32.00 18.58
CA GLU A 222 0.41 -32.81 19.77
C GLU A 222 -0.93 -33.55 19.64
N GLU A 223 -1.93 -32.98 18.97
CA GLU A 223 -3.22 -33.64 18.72
C GLU A 223 -3.20 -34.68 17.56
N SER A 224 -2.17 -34.67 16.72
CA SER A 224 -2.08 -35.54 15.54
C SER A 224 -1.36 -36.86 15.82
N SER A 225 -1.98 -37.77 16.57
CA SER A 225 -1.69 -39.21 16.47
C SER A 225 -2.20 -39.77 15.12
N GLU A 226 -1.60 -40.88 14.69
CA GLU A 226 -1.19 -41.16 13.30
C GLU A 226 -2.24 -41.28 12.17
N ASP A 227 -3.55 -41.30 12.39
CA ASP A 227 -4.50 -41.81 11.36
C ASP A 227 -5.39 -40.77 10.63
N GLY A 228 -5.18 -39.47 10.83
CA GLY A 228 -6.14 -38.44 10.37
C GLY A 228 -5.64 -37.37 9.38
N LYS A 229 -4.51 -37.57 8.69
CA LYS A 229 -3.62 -36.49 8.18
C LYS A 229 -4.20 -35.45 7.21
N LYS A 230 -5.37 -35.61 6.59
CA LYS A 230 -5.97 -34.61 5.66
C LYS A 230 -7.32 -34.02 6.07
N SER A 231 -8.15 -34.77 6.79
CA SER A 231 -9.45 -34.28 7.29
C SER A 231 -9.31 -33.54 8.62
N ALA A 232 -8.38 -33.99 9.49
CA ALA A 232 -8.08 -33.36 10.76
C ALA A 232 -7.42 -31.98 10.60
N LEU A 233 -6.58 -31.77 9.58
CA LEU A 233 -5.91 -30.50 9.32
C LEU A 233 -6.91 -29.34 9.11
N LYS A 234 -8.03 -29.60 8.41
CA LYS A 234 -9.05 -28.58 8.12
C LYS A 234 -10.00 -28.33 9.30
N LYS A 235 -10.29 -29.36 10.10
CA LYS A 235 -11.10 -29.27 11.32
C LYS A 235 -10.34 -28.60 12.48
N ASN A 236 -9.04 -28.89 12.62
CA ASN A 236 -8.22 -28.36 13.71
C ASN A 236 -7.86 -26.89 13.51
N ILE A 237 -7.54 -26.45 12.28
CA ILE A 237 -7.25 -25.02 12.05
C ILE A 237 -8.44 -24.14 12.43
N LEU A 238 -9.67 -24.50 12.01
CA LEU A 238 -10.85 -23.70 12.37
C LEU A 238 -11.07 -23.67 13.88
N HIS A 239 -10.97 -24.83 14.55
CA HIS A 239 -11.14 -24.93 16.00
C HIS A 239 -10.07 -24.14 16.78
N LEU A 240 -8.80 -24.21 16.37
CA LEU A 240 -7.68 -23.49 17.00
C LEU A 240 -7.69 -21.98 16.76
N LEU A 241 -8.14 -21.53 15.58
CA LEU A 241 -8.29 -20.10 15.30
C LEU A 241 -9.32 -19.44 16.22
N PHE A 242 -10.30 -20.21 16.73
CA PHE A 242 -11.33 -19.74 17.66
C PHE A 242 -11.06 -20.07 19.13
N SER A 243 -10.11 -20.97 19.46
CA SER A 243 -9.75 -21.30 20.84
C SER A 243 -8.82 -20.26 21.48
N ASN A 244 -7.88 -19.70 20.71
CA ASN A 244 -6.96 -18.69 21.21
C ASN A 244 -7.53 -17.27 21.05
N GLN A 245 -8.01 -16.70 22.16
CA GLN A 245 -8.67 -15.38 22.19
C GLN A 245 -7.83 -14.26 21.56
N LYS A 246 -6.49 -14.33 21.66
CA LYS A 246 -5.58 -13.32 21.09
C LYS A 246 -5.49 -13.43 19.57
N ILE A 247 -5.47 -14.65 19.05
CA ILE A 247 -5.42 -14.95 17.60
C ILE A 247 -6.76 -14.62 16.97
N LYS A 248 -7.85 -15.07 17.60
CA LYS A 248 -9.23 -14.70 17.23
C LYS A 248 -9.39 -13.19 17.11
N ASN A 249 -8.92 -12.44 18.12
CA ASN A 249 -8.98 -10.97 18.07
C ASN A 249 -8.13 -10.39 16.94
N ASN A 250 -6.93 -10.91 16.67
CA ASN A 250 -6.10 -10.46 15.54
C ASN A 250 -6.79 -10.65 14.19
N ILE A 251 -7.38 -11.83 13.99
CA ILE A 251 -8.10 -12.18 12.77
C ILE A 251 -9.30 -11.26 12.59
N MET A 252 -10.14 -11.14 13.62
CA MET A 252 -11.32 -10.27 13.59
C MET A 252 -10.94 -8.82 13.28
N LEU A 253 -9.89 -8.31 13.93
CA LEU A 253 -9.38 -6.97 13.70
C LEU A 253 -8.88 -6.78 12.25
N SER A 254 -8.17 -7.75 11.68
CA SER A 254 -7.65 -7.68 10.31
C SER A 254 -8.72 -7.77 9.22
N LEU A 255 -9.92 -8.28 9.54
CA LEU A 255 -11.05 -8.33 8.62
C LEU A 255 -11.79 -6.99 8.50
N ILE A 256 -11.70 -6.12 9.52
CA ILE A 256 -12.43 -4.83 9.56
C ILE A 256 -12.16 -3.96 8.32
N PRO A 257 -10.90 -3.73 7.88
CA PRO A 257 -10.64 -2.93 6.68
C PRO A 257 -11.29 -3.51 5.41
N MET A 258 -11.35 -4.84 5.30
CA MET A 258 -11.99 -5.52 4.16
C MET A 258 -13.50 -5.30 4.17
N VAL A 259 -14.12 -5.53 5.32
CA VAL A 259 -15.58 -5.36 5.50
C VAL A 259 -16.00 -3.92 5.21
N LEU A 260 -15.21 -2.93 5.63
CA LEU A 260 -15.52 -1.52 5.35
C LEU A 260 -15.49 -1.18 3.85
N VAL A 261 -14.49 -1.67 3.12
CA VAL A 261 -14.44 -1.47 1.66
C VAL A 261 -15.59 -2.19 0.98
N ILE A 262 -15.93 -3.39 1.43
CA ILE A 262 -17.10 -4.16 0.95
C ILE A 262 -18.38 -3.33 1.12
N ILE A 263 -18.64 -2.82 2.32
CA ILE A 263 -19.82 -2.00 2.62
C ILE A 263 -19.86 -0.76 1.72
N TRP A 264 -18.74 -0.05 1.61
CA TRP A 264 -18.65 1.15 0.78
C TRP A 264 -18.90 0.86 -0.70
N HIS A 265 -18.26 -0.19 -1.24
CA HIS A 265 -18.43 -0.57 -2.64
C HIS A 265 -19.88 -1.00 -2.92
N THR A 266 -20.51 -1.75 -2.02
CA THR A 266 -21.92 -2.11 -2.13
C THR A 266 -22.81 -0.86 -2.12
N TYR A 267 -22.55 0.10 -1.23
CA TYR A 267 -23.28 1.37 -1.20
C TYR A 267 -23.14 2.15 -2.51
N VAL A 268 -21.92 2.29 -3.03
CA VAL A 268 -21.62 2.99 -4.28
C VAL A 268 -22.28 2.28 -5.48
N SER A 269 -22.22 0.96 -5.55
CA SER A 269 -22.90 0.16 -6.59
C SER A 269 -24.42 0.29 -6.53
N ALA A 270 -25.00 0.30 -5.32
CA ALA A 270 -26.44 0.51 -5.16
C ALA A 270 -26.85 1.94 -5.58
N ARG A 271 -26.03 2.94 -5.25
CA ARG A 271 -26.33 4.33 -5.61
C ARG A 271 -26.13 4.63 -7.09
N LEU A 272 -25.16 4.03 -7.77
CA LEU A 272 -24.84 4.31 -9.18
C LEU A 272 -25.18 3.13 -10.09
N SER A 273 -26.27 2.40 -9.78
CA SER A 273 -26.73 1.23 -10.53
C SER A 273 -26.95 1.52 -12.02
N GLU A 274 -27.31 2.76 -12.36
CA GLU A 274 -27.52 3.25 -13.71
C GLU A 274 -26.22 3.38 -14.54
N PHE A 275 -25.05 3.42 -13.90
CA PHE A 275 -23.73 3.50 -14.54
C PHE A 275 -23.07 2.13 -14.76
N THR A 276 -23.79 1.04 -14.53
CA THR A 276 -23.24 -0.34 -14.54
C THR A 276 -22.78 -0.80 -15.93
N ASN A 277 -23.44 -0.42 -17.02
CA ASN A 277 -23.18 -0.99 -18.34
C ASN A 277 -21.82 -0.63 -18.99
N TRP A 278 -21.17 0.47 -18.58
CA TRP A 278 -19.87 0.89 -19.13
C TRP A 278 -18.67 0.47 -18.25
N ASP A 279 -18.90 0.17 -16.96
CA ASP A 279 -17.85 -0.04 -15.95
C ASP A 279 -17.72 -1.49 -15.45
N ILE A 280 -18.51 -2.46 -15.95
CA ILE A 280 -18.39 -3.90 -15.62
C ILE A 280 -16.97 -4.46 -15.85
N ASN A 281 -16.12 -3.76 -16.62
CA ASN A 281 -14.73 -4.14 -16.84
C ASN A 281 -13.80 -3.82 -15.66
N ARG A 282 -14.17 -2.86 -14.80
CA ARG A 282 -13.35 -2.38 -13.66
C ARG A 282 -13.96 -2.66 -12.30
N ILE A 283 -15.25 -2.97 -12.26
CA ILE A 283 -15.92 -3.46 -11.06
C ILE A 283 -15.79 -4.97 -11.04
N THR A 284 -15.20 -5.53 -10.00
CA THR A 284 -15.67 -6.81 -9.46
C THR A 284 -15.09 -6.97 -8.04
N PHE A 285 -15.92 -7.53 -7.18
CA PHE A 285 -15.68 -7.75 -5.77
C PHE A 285 -14.62 -8.84 -5.51
N PRO A 286 -13.74 -8.71 -4.50
CA PRO A 286 -12.97 -7.52 -4.15
C PRO A 286 -11.84 -7.23 -5.15
N PHE A 287 -11.66 -8.06 -6.20
CA PHE A 287 -10.56 -7.95 -7.16
C PHE A 287 -10.91 -8.26 -8.62
N GLY A 288 -12.14 -8.60 -9.02
CA GLY A 288 -12.28 -9.11 -10.39
C GLY A 288 -12.18 -8.05 -11.49
N GLY A 289 -12.23 -6.75 -11.18
CA GLY A 289 -11.79 -5.72 -12.13
C GLY A 289 -10.31 -5.90 -12.46
N ILE A 290 -9.49 -6.15 -11.43
CA ILE A 290 -8.06 -6.47 -11.55
C ILE A 290 -7.85 -7.81 -12.27
N ILE A 291 -8.64 -8.85 -11.97
CA ILE A 291 -8.53 -10.17 -12.65
C ILE A 291 -8.88 -10.05 -14.14
N LYS A 292 -9.92 -9.28 -14.46
CA LYS A 292 -10.39 -9.09 -15.85
C LYS A 292 -9.44 -8.20 -16.64
N GLU A 293 -8.92 -7.12 -16.06
CA GLU A 293 -7.82 -6.30 -16.63
C GLU A 293 -6.56 -7.15 -16.85
N GLY A 294 -6.24 -8.04 -15.91
CA GLY A 294 -5.17 -9.04 -16.08
C GLY A 294 -5.39 -9.94 -17.28
N TRP A 295 -6.62 -10.45 -17.43
CA TRP A 295 -7.01 -11.27 -18.58
C TRP A 295 -6.99 -10.50 -19.91
N ILE A 296 -7.45 -9.25 -19.93
CA ILE A 296 -7.39 -8.37 -21.10
C ILE A 296 -5.92 -8.12 -21.49
N GLY A 297 -5.04 -7.86 -20.52
CA GLY A 297 -3.60 -7.74 -20.76
C GLY A 297 -2.91 -9.04 -21.21
N ILE A 298 -3.54 -10.20 -21.00
CA ILE A 298 -3.09 -11.49 -21.56
C ILE A 298 -3.59 -11.66 -23.00
N SER A 299 -4.81 -11.21 -23.32
CA SER A 299 -5.46 -11.44 -24.61
C SER A 299 -5.20 -10.38 -25.68
N GLN A 300 -4.69 -9.19 -25.32
CA GLN A 300 -4.36 -8.14 -26.29
C GLN A 300 -3.09 -8.43 -27.11
N LYS A 301 -3.16 -8.19 -28.43
CA LYS A 301 -1.97 -8.15 -29.31
C LYS A 301 -1.16 -6.89 -29.03
N THR A 302 -0.11 -7.01 -28.23
CA THR A 302 0.86 -5.93 -27.94
C THR A 302 1.76 -5.64 -29.14
N SER A 303 2.10 -4.36 -29.36
CA SER A 303 3.13 -3.93 -30.31
C SER A 303 4.54 -4.44 -29.93
N LEU A 304 5.49 -4.47 -30.87
CA LEU A 304 6.89 -4.92 -30.62
C LEU A 304 7.61 -4.14 -29.50
N THR A 305 7.34 -2.83 -29.41
CA THR A 305 7.83 -1.95 -28.34
C THR A 305 7.19 -2.24 -26.99
N GLU A 306 5.91 -2.64 -26.96
CA GLU A 306 5.25 -3.12 -25.74
C GLU A 306 5.72 -4.52 -25.36
N HIS A 307 6.04 -5.39 -26.33
CA HIS A 307 6.53 -6.74 -26.09
C HIS A 307 7.89 -6.74 -25.39
N SER A 308 8.85 -5.93 -25.85
CA SER A 308 10.18 -5.79 -25.23
C SER A 308 10.10 -5.20 -23.81
N ARG A 309 9.23 -4.21 -23.57
CA ARG A 309 8.97 -3.64 -22.24
C ARG A 309 8.31 -4.65 -21.31
N THR A 310 7.27 -5.33 -21.79
CA THR A 310 6.53 -6.37 -21.06
C THR A 310 7.44 -7.57 -20.75
N LEU A 311 8.34 -7.97 -21.65
CA LEU A 311 9.34 -9.03 -21.44
C LEU A 311 10.35 -8.68 -20.35
N SER A 312 10.94 -7.48 -20.38
CA SER A 312 11.92 -7.05 -19.35
C SER A 312 11.36 -7.05 -17.93
N ILE A 313 10.05 -6.89 -17.83
CA ILE A 313 9.31 -6.73 -16.59
C ILE A 313 8.66 -8.04 -16.14
N LEU A 314 8.05 -8.79 -17.06
CA LEU A 314 7.61 -10.17 -16.79
C LEU A 314 8.82 -10.99 -16.35
N PHE A 315 10.01 -10.76 -16.92
CA PHE A 315 11.25 -11.36 -16.46
C PHE A 315 11.56 -11.01 -14.99
N LEU A 316 11.47 -9.74 -14.60
CA LEU A 316 11.59 -9.33 -13.19
C LEU A 316 10.53 -10.01 -12.31
N THR A 317 9.27 -10.03 -12.73
CA THR A 317 8.16 -10.59 -11.94
C THR A 317 8.28 -12.11 -11.81
N ILE A 318 8.63 -12.80 -12.90
CA ILE A 318 8.91 -14.24 -12.97
C ILE A 318 10.16 -14.62 -12.15
N LEU A 319 11.14 -13.73 -12.01
CA LEU A 319 12.27 -13.94 -11.09
C LEU A 319 11.87 -13.68 -9.63
N LEU A 320 11.05 -12.65 -9.38
CA LEU A 320 10.63 -12.25 -8.04
C LEU A 320 9.67 -13.24 -7.38
N ILE A 321 8.77 -13.89 -8.13
CA ILE A 321 7.79 -14.85 -7.57
C ILE A 321 8.46 -16.10 -6.97
N PRO A 322 9.23 -16.93 -7.70
CA PRO A 322 9.87 -18.11 -7.13
C PRO A 322 10.84 -17.73 -6.01
N PHE A 323 11.49 -16.56 -6.11
CA PHE A 323 12.34 -16.03 -5.06
C PHE A 323 11.55 -15.64 -3.80
N THR A 324 10.45 -14.90 -3.93
CA THR A 324 9.60 -14.51 -2.78
C THR A 324 8.85 -15.69 -2.18
N LEU A 325 8.42 -16.66 -2.98
CA LEU A 325 7.87 -17.93 -2.53
C LEU A 325 8.91 -18.75 -1.78
N TYR A 326 10.13 -18.87 -2.31
CA TYR A 326 11.26 -19.51 -1.62
C TYR A 326 11.51 -18.86 -0.25
N LEU A 327 11.52 -17.52 -0.20
CA LEU A 327 11.70 -16.78 1.05
C LEU A 327 10.55 -17.00 2.04
N PHE A 328 9.30 -17.03 1.57
CA PHE A 328 8.10 -17.29 2.37
C PHE A 328 8.14 -18.68 3.03
N PHE A 329 8.47 -19.72 2.26
CA PHE A 329 8.54 -21.09 2.79
C PHE A 329 9.74 -21.32 3.69
N LYS A 330 10.88 -20.68 3.41
CA LYS A 330 12.10 -20.86 4.21
C LYS A 330 12.05 -20.09 5.53
N HIS A 331 11.49 -18.87 5.53
CA HIS A 331 11.43 -18.00 6.71
C HIS A 331 10.11 -17.23 6.76
N PRO A 332 9.06 -17.83 7.31
CA PRO A 332 7.76 -17.19 7.38
C PRO A 332 7.81 -15.99 8.32
N THR A 333 7.80 -14.81 7.73
CA THR A 333 7.73 -13.53 8.42
C THR A 333 6.63 -12.69 7.78
N PHE A 334 6.08 -11.75 8.53
CA PHE A 334 5.13 -10.76 7.99
C PHE A 334 5.63 -10.12 6.68
N TRP A 335 6.91 -9.72 6.63
CA TRP A 335 7.51 -9.11 5.45
C TRP A 335 7.59 -10.09 4.26
N GLY A 336 7.89 -11.36 4.51
CA GLY A 336 7.84 -12.41 3.48
C GLY A 336 6.43 -12.61 2.92
N THR A 337 5.41 -12.65 3.79
CA THR A 337 4.00 -12.73 3.38
C THR A 337 3.59 -11.51 2.55
N LEU A 338 3.94 -10.30 2.99
CA LEU A 338 3.65 -9.07 2.26
C LEU A 338 4.33 -9.04 0.89
N CYS A 339 5.60 -9.46 0.79
CA CYS A 339 6.33 -9.57 -0.47
C CYS A 339 5.64 -10.50 -1.47
N VAL A 340 5.19 -11.68 -1.02
CA VAL A 340 4.48 -12.66 -1.88
C VAL A 340 3.17 -12.07 -2.38
N ILE A 341 2.38 -11.47 -1.49
CA ILE A 341 1.09 -10.88 -1.87
C ILE A 341 1.28 -9.72 -2.86
N GLN A 342 2.25 -8.84 -2.63
CA GLN A 342 2.60 -7.76 -3.57
C GLN A 342 3.07 -8.30 -4.93
N SER A 343 3.89 -9.36 -4.95
CA SER A 343 4.41 -9.97 -6.18
C SER A 343 3.32 -10.67 -6.99
N LEU A 344 2.41 -11.39 -6.32
CA LEU A 344 1.22 -11.96 -6.95
C LEU A 344 0.33 -10.87 -7.52
N PHE A 345 0.09 -9.79 -6.76
CA PHE A 345 -0.69 -8.65 -7.22
C PHE A 345 -0.09 -8.01 -8.48
N CYS A 346 1.21 -7.74 -8.52
CA CYS A 346 1.89 -7.22 -9.71
C CYS A 346 1.69 -8.07 -10.98
N THR A 347 1.53 -9.38 -10.81
CA THR A 347 1.36 -10.33 -11.91
C THR A 347 -0.04 -10.25 -12.51
N ILE A 348 -1.04 -9.96 -11.67
CA ILE A 348 -2.45 -9.91 -12.08
C ILE A 348 -2.77 -8.58 -12.77
N VAL A 349 -2.21 -7.44 -12.36
CA VAL A 349 -2.60 -6.10 -12.87
C VAL A 349 -1.99 -5.75 -14.25
N LYS A 350 -1.72 -6.74 -15.11
CA LYS A 350 -0.93 -6.57 -16.35
C LYS A 350 -1.42 -5.45 -17.31
N GLY A 351 -2.73 -5.22 -17.44
CA GLY A 351 -3.27 -4.21 -18.37
C GLY A 351 -2.92 -2.75 -18.01
N ASP A 352 -3.26 -2.32 -16.79
CA ASP A 352 -3.03 -0.94 -16.31
C ASP A 352 -1.57 -0.65 -15.98
N VAL A 353 -0.82 -1.66 -15.56
CA VAL A 353 0.58 -1.50 -15.15
C VAL A 353 1.48 -1.19 -16.36
N TRP A 354 1.22 -1.79 -17.52
CA TRP A 354 2.24 -1.91 -18.59
C TRP A 354 1.90 -1.16 -19.89
N ASN A 355 0.64 -0.75 -20.12
CA ASN A 355 0.24 0.01 -21.32
C ASN A 355 0.34 1.53 -21.14
N TYR A 356 0.21 2.05 -19.92
CA TYR A 356 0.24 3.50 -19.64
C TYR A 356 1.53 3.92 -18.92
N HIS A 357 2.34 4.75 -19.56
CA HIS A 357 3.64 5.23 -19.06
C HIS A 357 3.60 5.92 -17.68
N ALA A 358 2.41 6.33 -17.22
CA ALA A 358 2.20 7.06 -15.97
C ALA A 358 1.49 6.25 -14.87
N SER A 359 1.23 4.94 -15.02
CA SER A 359 0.37 4.24 -14.04
C SER A 359 1.05 3.97 -12.69
N SER A 360 0.21 3.81 -11.66
CA SER A 360 0.54 3.57 -10.24
C SER A 360 1.48 2.39 -9.97
N ALA A 361 1.70 1.55 -10.96
CA ALA A 361 2.39 0.31 -10.79
C ALA A 361 3.91 0.41 -10.70
N ARG A 362 4.51 1.53 -11.15
CA ARG A 362 5.91 1.85 -10.82
C ARG A 362 6.11 1.99 -9.31
N VAL A 363 5.08 2.45 -8.58
CA VAL A 363 5.09 2.51 -7.11
C VAL A 363 5.21 1.09 -6.55
N ILE A 364 4.44 0.14 -7.09
CA ILE A 364 4.38 -1.23 -6.56
C ILE A 364 5.68 -1.99 -6.82
N ILE A 365 6.29 -1.88 -8.01
CA ILE A 365 7.59 -2.53 -8.28
C ILE A 365 8.66 -2.02 -7.30
N LEU A 366 8.73 -0.71 -7.10
CA LEU A 366 9.72 -0.10 -6.21
C LEU A 366 9.44 -0.46 -4.74
N LEU A 367 8.17 -0.52 -4.33
CA LEU A 367 7.76 -1.03 -3.03
C LEU A 367 8.12 -2.51 -2.89
N THR A 368 7.94 -3.34 -3.92
CA THR A 368 8.32 -4.76 -3.89
C THR A 368 9.83 -4.92 -3.75
N ILE A 369 10.63 -4.17 -4.53
CA ILE A 369 12.10 -4.16 -4.39
C ILE A 369 12.50 -3.70 -2.99
N PHE A 370 11.85 -2.65 -2.46
CA PHE A 370 12.08 -2.18 -1.11
C PHE A 370 11.75 -3.26 -0.08
N SER A 371 10.58 -3.91 -0.17
CA SER A 371 10.16 -5.01 0.70
C SER A 371 11.14 -6.20 0.64
N ILE A 372 11.68 -6.51 -0.54
CA ILE A 372 12.71 -7.56 -0.72
C ILE A 372 14.00 -7.17 -0.01
N LEU A 373 14.55 -5.98 -0.28
CA LEU A 373 15.78 -5.51 0.36
C LEU A 373 15.64 -5.44 1.89
N TRP A 374 14.47 -4.99 2.34
CA TRP A 374 14.09 -4.92 3.74
C TRP A 374 14.02 -6.31 4.38
N PHE A 375 13.41 -7.27 3.70
CA PHE A 375 13.40 -8.66 4.11
C PHE A 375 14.81 -9.23 4.20
N PHE A 376 15.70 -8.96 3.25
CA PHE A 376 17.08 -9.45 3.34
C PHE A 376 17.86 -8.82 4.48
N GLU A 377 17.69 -7.53 4.75
CA GLU A 377 18.46 -6.87 5.80
C GLU A 377 18.02 -7.32 7.22
N ILE A 378 16.74 -7.65 7.39
CA ILE A 378 16.19 -8.17 8.66
C ILE A 378 16.33 -9.69 8.75
N GLY A 379 16.02 -10.39 7.66
CA GLY A 379 16.16 -11.82 7.50
C GLY A 379 17.61 -12.27 7.65
N ALA A 380 18.57 -11.57 7.04
CA ALA A 380 20.01 -11.83 7.17
C ALA A 380 20.50 -11.75 8.62
N LYS A 381 19.97 -10.83 9.43
CA LYS A 381 20.31 -10.72 10.86
C LYS A 381 19.80 -11.91 11.67
N ASN A 382 18.66 -12.49 11.29
CA ASN A 382 18.15 -13.74 11.86
C ASN A 382 18.78 -15.00 11.23
N PHE A 383 19.47 -14.84 10.09
CA PHE A 383 20.16 -15.88 9.32
C PHE A 383 21.55 -16.19 9.86
N ASN A 384 22.14 -15.28 10.65
CA ASN A 384 23.52 -15.44 11.14
C ASN A 384 23.53 -16.03 12.57
N PRO A 385 23.81 -17.34 12.75
CA PRO A 385 23.86 -17.96 14.07
C PRO A 385 24.94 -17.35 14.98
N GLU A 386 25.98 -16.72 14.41
CA GLU A 386 27.04 -16.07 15.17
C GLU A 386 26.57 -14.86 15.99
N PHE A 387 25.48 -14.19 15.59
CA PHE A 387 24.96 -13.03 16.33
C PHE A 387 24.12 -13.42 17.57
N LYS A 388 23.83 -14.71 17.77
CA LYS A 388 23.22 -15.22 19.00
C LYS A 388 24.23 -15.55 20.10
N LEU A 389 25.50 -15.78 19.77
CA LEU A 389 26.53 -16.19 20.73
C LEU A 389 27.19 -15.04 21.49
N THR A 390 27.08 -13.80 21.02
CA THR A 390 27.70 -12.64 21.70
C THR A 390 26.80 -11.96 22.73
N ALA A 391 25.51 -12.30 22.78
CA ALA A 391 24.57 -11.80 23.79
C ALA A 391 24.47 -12.70 25.05
N SER A 392 25.06 -13.90 25.03
CA SER A 392 25.01 -14.87 26.14
C SER A 392 26.36 -15.11 26.83
N LEU A 393 27.41 -14.36 26.49
CA LEU A 393 28.73 -14.48 27.10
C LEU A 393 29.20 -13.14 27.66
N ASN A 394 28.46 -12.63 28.66
CA ASN A 394 29.11 -11.83 29.71
C ASN A 394 28.35 -11.92 31.05
N PRO A 395 28.48 -13.03 31.80
CA PRO A 395 27.98 -13.11 33.17
C PRO A 395 29.14 -12.86 34.13
N LYS A 396 29.60 -11.61 34.29
CA LYS A 396 30.45 -11.25 35.44
C LYS A 396 30.15 -9.85 35.96
N HIS A 397 29.90 -9.84 37.27
CA HIS A 397 29.77 -8.72 38.21
C HIS A 397 28.39 -8.08 38.38
N SER A 398 27.56 -8.74 39.20
CA SER A 398 26.88 -8.06 40.31
C SER A 398 26.66 -9.06 41.45
N GLN A 399 27.68 -9.23 42.30
CA GLN A 399 27.47 -9.72 43.67
C GLN A 399 27.18 -8.50 44.56
N PRO A 400 26.25 -8.60 45.52
CA PRO A 400 25.99 -7.55 46.49
C PRO A 400 26.99 -7.68 47.64
N GLY A 401 27.82 -6.67 47.85
CA GLY A 401 28.73 -6.58 48.99
C GLY A 401 28.47 -5.31 49.77
N ASN A 402 28.00 -5.47 51.01
CA ASN A 402 28.19 -4.51 52.11
C ASN A 402 29.63 -3.98 52.10
N VAL A 403 29.83 -2.71 52.47
CA VAL A 403 30.65 -2.26 53.63
C VAL A 403 30.33 -0.79 53.91
N SER A 404 30.27 -0.51 55.20
CA SER A 404 30.19 0.75 55.95
C SER A 404 31.34 1.74 55.72
N ASP A 405 31.12 2.94 56.27
CA ASP A 405 32.04 4.08 56.48
C ASP A 405 32.28 5.04 55.29
#